data_AF-A0AB38B574-F1
#
_entry.id   AF-A0AB38B574-F1
#
_cell.length_a   1.000
_cell.length_b   1.000
_cell.length_c   1.000
_cell.angle_alpha   90.00
_cell.angle_beta   90.00
_cell.angle_gamma   90.00
#
_symmetry.space_group_name_H-M   'P 1'
#
loop_
_entity.id
_entity.type
_entity.pdbx_description
1 polymer ?
#
loop_
_entity_poly.entity_id
_entity_poly.type
_entity_poly.pdbx_seq_one_letter_code
_entity_poly.pdbx_strand_id
1 'polypeptide(L)'
;MNARRYSLTPQMAQYDDFVDRGETRWVPYLMYFHRADYRSGVVNTDRLGFRISHGATGTASVADAPADGTVNVLAGSSTAFGVGTTTDAASIPSRLWTRHATSAPWLNLGARGYCSTQEMMLYLLHREMLPPVDQLVILSGLNNLALAGLPRALQGDYGAFFFSGEYYQQMEELRARHRKAKRTGRFGRGERRSAEPPPAPADEAPLTLDERLTTAIERTALDLERFKLLVGTSGTRISFALQPLATWVRETPSSEEAELFRELDGKQSTFWQLFGEIAPAEVGRRYAEGIAQACAKHDVAFLDLNPLVADAADPGQWLFVDRAHFTDEGYDLVSGLLATGLGLS
;
A
#
# COMPACT_ATOMS: atom_id res chain seq x y z
N MET A 1 29.05 -26.34 33.62
CA MET A 1 30.35 -25.76 33.22
C MET A 1 30.10 -24.37 32.65
N ASN A 2 30.62 -23.31 33.26
CA ASN A 2 30.69 -22.02 32.57
C ASN A 2 31.54 -22.25 31.32
N ALA A 3 30.96 -22.04 30.14
CA ALA A 3 31.65 -22.28 28.89
C ALA A 3 32.96 -21.46 28.89
N ARG A 4 34.09 -22.10 28.57
CA ARG A 4 35.42 -21.44 28.48
C ARG A 4 35.40 -20.17 27.62
N ARG A 5 34.42 -20.07 26.71
CA ARG A 5 34.07 -18.87 25.96
C ARG A 5 33.74 -17.68 26.87
N TYR A 6 32.90 -17.81 27.88
CA TYR A 6 32.51 -16.66 28.72
C TYR A 6 33.57 -16.26 29.74
N SER A 7 34.52 -17.14 30.09
CA SER A 7 35.68 -16.72 30.87
C SER A 7 36.70 -15.94 30.04
N LEU A 8 36.86 -16.28 28.75
CA LEU A 8 37.80 -15.62 27.85
C LEU A 8 37.19 -14.39 27.15
N THR A 9 35.88 -14.41 26.91
CA THR A 9 35.09 -13.36 26.25
C THR A 9 33.76 -13.18 26.98
N PRO A 10 33.75 -12.56 28.17
CA PRO A 10 32.56 -12.44 29.02
C PRO A 10 31.40 -11.66 28.36
N GLN A 11 31.71 -10.70 27.50
CA GLN A 11 30.72 -9.96 26.71
C GLN A 11 29.85 -10.86 25.81
N MET A 12 30.35 -12.06 25.44
CA MET A 12 29.56 -12.99 24.63
C MET A 12 28.31 -13.50 25.34
N ALA A 13 28.27 -13.49 26.68
CA ALA A 13 27.05 -13.80 27.42
C ALA A 13 25.94 -12.78 27.12
N GLN A 14 26.28 -11.50 26.97
CA GLN A 14 25.34 -10.45 26.60
C GLN A 14 24.90 -10.56 25.14
N TYR A 15 25.82 -10.89 24.23
CA TYR A 15 25.45 -11.10 22.82
C TYR A 15 24.56 -12.33 22.62
N ASP A 16 24.83 -13.43 23.33
CA ASP A 16 24.01 -14.65 23.26
C ASP A 16 22.59 -14.41 23.85
N ASP A 17 22.46 -13.48 24.81
CA ASP A 17 21.16 -12.99 25.29
C ASP A 17 20.48 -12.03 24.30
N PHE A 18 21.24 -11.11 23.69
CA PHE A 18 20.75 -10.14 22.71
C PHE A 18 20.17 -10.80 21.44
N VAL A 19 20.73 -11.93 21.00
CA VAL A 19 20.23 -12.68 19.82
C VAL A 19 19.17 -13.74 20.18
N ASP A 20 18.57 -13.67 21.37
CA ASP A 20 17.54 -14.62 21.79
C ASP A 20 16.35 -14.60 20.81
N ARG A 21 16.09 -15.74 20.18
CA ARG A 21 14.97 -15.93 19.26
C ARG A 21 13.60 -15.81 19.93
N GLY A 22 13.53 -16.02 21.25
CA GLY A 22 12.33 -15.78 22.06
C GLY A 22 12.02 -14.29 22.24
N GLU A 23 13.01 -13.42 22.14
CA GLU A 23 12.88 -11.96 22.31
C GLU A 23 13.17 -11.18 21.01
N THR A 24 13.46 -11.90 19.91
CA THR A 24 13.77 -11.30 18.61
C THR A 24 12.59 -10.47 18.11
N ARG A 25 12.92 -9.23 17.74
CA ARG A 25 12.01 -8.33 17.06
C ARG A 25 11.98 -8.65 15.57
N TRP A 26 10.80 -8.92 15.04
CA TRP A 26 10.59 -9.14 13.60
C TRP A 26 10.11 -7.83 12.97
N VAL A 27 10.79 -7.40 11.92
CA VAL A 27 10.53 -6.13 11.23
C VAL A 27 10.20 -6.46 9.76
N PRO A 28 8.91 -6.44 9.38
CA PRO A 28 8.47 -6.78 8.04
C PRO A 28 8.78 -5.67 7.02
N TYR A 29 9.09 -6.04 5.76
CA TYR A 29 9.36 -5.09 4.67
C TYR A 29 8.20 -4.99 3.66
N LEU A 30 8.07 -5.95 2.73
CA LEU A 30 6.94 -5.98 1.75
C LEU A 30 5.83 -6.98 2.12
N MET A 31 6.19 -8.05 2.83
CA MET A 31 5.32 -9.13 3.32
C MET A 31 4.74 -10.08 2.28
N TYR A 32 4.03 -9.57 1.30
CA TYR A 32 3.37 -10.39 0.27
C TYR A 32 3.36 -9.62 -1.04
N PHE A 33 3.39 -10.32 -2.17
CA PHE A 33 3.24 -9.71 -3.48
C PHE A 33 2.43 -10.64 -4.39
N HIS A 34 2.15 -10.18 -5.61
CA HIS A 34 1.32 -10.94 -6.54
C HIS A 34 1.99 -12.22 -7.03
N ARG A 35 1.19 -13.12 -7.59
CA ARG A 35 1.70 -14.30 -8.29
C ARG A 35 2.53 -13.85 -9.51
N ALA A 36 3.74 -14.36 -9.63
CA ALA A 36 4.56 -14.25 -10.83
C ALA A 36 3.96 -15.08 -11.98
N ASP A 37 4.19 -14.61 -13.21
CA ASP A 37 3.82 -15.30 -14.46
C ASP A 37 2.34 -15.72 -14.53
N TYR A 38 1.46 -14.96 -13.88
CA TYR A 38 0.03 -15.26 -13.89
C TYR A 38 -0.55 -14.91 -15.26
N ARG A 39 -1.35 -15.81 -15.84
CA ARG A 39 -1.99 -15.60 -17.13
C ARG A 39 -3.49 -15.84 -17.06
N SER A 40 -4.27 -14.93 -17.64
CA SER A 40 -5.73 -15.05 -17.77
C SER A 40 -6.25 -14.11 -18.86
N GLY A 41 -7.55 -14.18 -19.18
CA GLY A 41 -8.19 -13.18 -20.05
C GLY A 41 -8.35 -11.79 -19.42
N VAL A 42 -8.11 -11.65 -18.11
CA VAL A 42 -8.45 -10.44 -17.33
C VAL A 42 -7.22 -9.71 -16.79
N VAL A 43 -6.32 -10.47 -16.17
CA VAL A 43 -5.11 -9.96 -15.54
C VAL A 43 -3.93 -10.86 -15.86
N ASN A 44 -2.82 -10.25 -16.28
CA ASN A 44 -1.57 -10.94 -16.53
C ASN A 44 -0.42 -10.23 -15.82
N THR A 45 0.49 -11.01 -15.22
CA THR A 45 1.64 -10.47 -14.47
C THR A 45 2.96 -10.95 -15.04
N ASP A 46 3.98 -10.12 -15.04
CA ASP A 46 5.33 -10.53 -15.45
C ASP A 46 5.96 -11.54 -14.48
N ARG A 47 7.21 -11.92 -14.77
CA ARG A 47 8.00 -12.88 -13.96
C ARG A 47 8.25 -12.44 -12.52
N LEU A 48 7.97 -11.17 -12.19
CA LEU A 48 8.09 -10.62 -10.83
C LEU A 48 6.73 -10.37 -10.17
N GLY A 49 5.63 -10.48 -10.90
CA GLY A 49 4.27 -10.25 -10.38
C GLY A 49 3.68 -8.87 -10.69
N PHE A 50 4.35 -8.03 -11.49
CA PHE A 50 3.80 -6.74 -11.90
C PHE A 50 2.84 -6.90 -13.05
N ARG A 51 1.76 -6.12 -13.06
CA ARG A 51 0.77 -6.19 -14.14
C ARG A 51 1.34 -5.71 -15.45
N ILE A 52 0.99 -6.39 -16.54
CA ILE A 52 1.37 -5.99 -17.89
C ILE A 52 0.53 -4.78 -18.31
N SER A 53 1.18 -3.75 -18.84
CA SER A 53 0.53 -2.55 -19.39
C SER A 53 0.57 -2.61 -20.92
N HIS A 54 -0.48 -2.11 -21.56
CA HIS A 54 -0.64 -2.09 -23.01
C HIS A 54 -0.56 -0.67 -23.54
N GLY A 55 0.11 -0.50 -24.67
CA GLY A 55 0.27 0.77 -25.36
C GLY A 55 0.03 0.63 -26.85
N ALA A 56 0.09 1.77 -27.55
CA ALA A 56 0.01 1.78 -29.01
C ALA A 56 1.17 1.03 -29.69
N THR A 57 2.33 0.98 -29.04
CA THR A 57 3.57 0.39 -29.58
C THR A 57 3.90 -1.00 -29.05
N GLY A 58 3.10 -1.55 -28.14
CA GLY A 58 3.33 -2.88 -27.59
C GLY A 58 2.85 -3.02 -26.14
N THR A 59 3.53 -3.88 -25.38
CA THR A 59 3.29 -4.08 -23.95
C THR A 59 4.56 -3.82 -23.16
N ALA A 60 4.41 -3.42 -21.91
CA ALA A 60 5.53 -3.22 -20.99
C ALA A 60 5.13 -3.61 -19.56
N SER A 61 6.11 -4.01 -18.77
CA SER A 61 5.97 -4.23 -17.33
C SER A 61 7.26 -3.83 -16.63
N VAL A 62 7.34 -3.99 -15.31
CA VAL A 62 8.57 -3.66 -14.57
C VAL A 62 9.71 -4.62 -14.93
N ALA A 63 9.43 -5.92 -15.03
CA ALA A 63 10.45 -6.90 -15.39
C ALA A 63 10.86 -6.87 -16.86
N ASP A 64 9.95 -6.41 -17.72
CA ASP A 64 10.10 -6.34 -19.18
C ASP A 64 9.93 -4.87 -19.66
N ALA A 65 10.59 -3.94 -18.96
CA ALA A 65 10.60 -2.54 -19.33
C ALA A 65 11.42 -2.33 -20.62
N PRO A 66 11.06 -1.36 -21.48
CA PRO A 66 11.84 -1.04 -22.67
C PRO A 66 13.30 -0.71 -22.31
N ALA A 67 14.27 -1.30 -23.02
CA ALA A 67 15.68 -1.13 -22.72
C ALA A 67 16.20 0.30 -22.99
N ASP A 68 15.60 0.98 -23.96
CA ASP A 68 15.96 2.34 -24.38
C ASP A 68 14.80 3.31 -24.13
N GLY A 69 15.15 4.58 -23.89
CA GLY A 69 14.19 5.68 -23.72
C GLY A 69 13.78 5.92 -22.27
N THR A 70 12.73 6.73 -22.10
CA THR A 70 12.13 7.01 -20.79
C THR A 70 10.82 6.24 -20.62
N VAL A 71 10.44 6.02 -19.37
CA VAL A 71 9.16 5.42 -19.00
C VAL A 71 8.43 6.31 -17.99
N ASN A 72 7.13 6.11 -17.88
CA ASN A 72 6.29 6.64 -16.82
C ASN A 72 5.89 5.51 -15.87
N VAL A 73 5.68 5.82 -14.61
CA VAL A 73 5.33 4.86 -13.56
C VAL A 73 4.08 5.32 -12.84
N LEU A 74 3.11 4.42 -12.75
CA LEU A 74 2.00 4.55 -11.80
C LEU A 74 2.27 3.62 -10.61
N ALA A 75 2.55 4.20 -9.45
CA ALA A 75 2.68 3.49 -8.19
C ALA A 75 1.40 3.62 -7.36
N GLY A 76 1.12 2.64 -6.51
CA GLY A 76 -0.04 2.68 -5.63
C GLY A 76 -0.54 1.32 -5.21
N SER A 77 -1.78 1.28 -4.74
CA SER A 77 -2.38 0.06 -4.23
C SER A 77 -3.18 -0.72 -5.30
N SER A 78 -4.27 -1.39 -4.91
CA SER A 78 -5.14 -2.19 -5.78
C SER A 78 -5.82 -1.39 -6.90
N THR A 79 -6.12 -0.12 -6.68
CA THR A 79 -6.66 0.78 -7.70
C THR A 79 -5.62 1.08 -8.78
N ALA A 80 -4.37 1.38 -8.40
CA ALA A 80 -3.27 1.53 -9.35
C ALA A 80 -2.97 0.22 -10.10
N PHE A 81 -3.06 -0.92 -9.41
CA PHE A 81 -2.96 -2.25 -10.04
C PHE A 81 -4.10 -2.50 -11.06
N GLY A 82 -5.26 -1.87 -10.87
CA GLY A 82 -6.43 -2.02 -11.75
C GLY A 82 -7.35 -3.18 -11.35
N VAL A 83 -7.54 -3.45 -10.05
CA VAL A 83 -8.60 -4.38 -9.62
C VAL A 83 -9.94 -3.90 -10.19
N GLY A 84 -10.75 -4.80 -10.74
CA GLY A 84 -12.05 -4.47 -11.35
C GLY A 84 -12.05 -4.34 -12.88
N THR A 85 -10.88 -4.13 -13.49
CA THR A 85 -10.77 -4.13 -14.95
C THR A 85 -11.10 -5.49 -15.57
N THR A 86 -11.67 -5.51 -16.76
CA THR A 86 -11.95 -6.73 -17.52
C THR A 86 -10.74 -7.27 -18.28
N THR A 87 -9.72 -6.44 -18.54
CA THR A 87 -8.47 -6.78 -19.24
C THR A 87 -7.31 -5.90 -18.77
N ASP A 88 -6.07 -6.31 -19.05
CA ASP A 88 -4.89 -5.47 -18.81
C ASP A 88 -4.92 -4.13 -19.55
N ALA A 89 -5.52 -4.11 -20.75
CA ALA A 89 -5.68 -2.91 -21.58
C ALA A 89 -6.62 -1.86 -20.97
N ALA A 90 -7.43 -2.24 -19.97
CA ALA A 90 -8.33 -1.33 -19.28
C ALA A 90 -7.76 -0.72 -17.99
N SER A 91 -6.56 -1.12 -17.55
CA SER A 91 -5.90 -0.51 -16.40
C SER A 91 -5.45 0.93 -16.67
N ILE A 92 -5.28 1.73 -15.61
CA ILE A 92 -4.85 3.14 -15.74
C ILE A 92 -3.55 3.27 -16.55
N PRO A 93 -2.46 2.52 -16.27
CA PRO A 93 -1.25 2.61 -17.08
C PRO A 93 -1.51 2.35 -18.56
N SER A 94 -2.33 1.34 -18.88
CA SER A 94 -2.70 1.04 -20.27
C SER A 94 -3.52 2.15 -20.91
N ARG A 95 -4.50 2.72 -20.21
CA ARG A 95 -5.35 3.83 -20.71
C ARG A 95 -4.54 5.11 -20.89
N LEU A 96 -3.65 5.43 -19.97
CA LEU A 96 -2.69 6.53 -20.12
C LEU A 96 -1.85 6.32 -21.38
N TRP A 97 -1.18 5.17 -21.51
CA TRP A 97 -0.28 4.92 -22.65
C TRP A 97 -1.01 4.82 -24.00
N THR A 98 -2.25 4.35 -24.03
CA THR A 98 -3.02 4.20 -25.29
C THR A 98 -3.79 5.45 -25.71
N ARG A 99 -4.20 6.31 -24.77
CA ARG A 99 -5.18 7.37 -25.06
C ARG A 99 -4.83 8.73 -24.47
N HIS A 100 -4.44 8.78 -23.21
CA HIS A 100 -4.48 10.03 -22.45
C HIS A 100 -3.12 10.70 -22.21
N ALA A 101 -2.03 9.92 -22.21
CA ALA A 101 -0.65 10.38 -22.00
C ALA A 101 0.31 9.44 -22.73
N THR A 102 0.37 9.58 -24.05
CA THR A 102 0.89 8.55 -24.98
C THR A 102 2.38 8.70 -25.29
N SER A 103 3.04 9.73 -24.75
CA SER A 103 4.43 10.08 -25.10
C SER A 103 5.46 9.02 -24.73
N ALA A 104 5.20 8.23 -23.68
CA ALA A 104 6.09 7.18 -23.20
C ALA A 104 5.31 6.00 -22.61
N PRO A 105 5.91 4.80 -22.55
CA PRO A 105 5.30 3.64 -21.90
C PRO A 105 5.01 3.87 -20.43
N TRP A 106 3.84 3.41 -19.98
CA TRP A 106 3.44 3.45 -18.57
C TRP A 106 3.60 2.08 -17.93
N LEU A 107 4.34 2.02 -16.83
CA LEU A 107 4.56 0.80 -16.05
C LEU A 107 3.64 0.78 -14.83
N ASN A 108 3.04 -0.38 -14.58
CA ASN A 108 2.19 -0.62 -13.42
C ASN A 108 3.04 -1.08 -12.23
N LEU A 109 3.31 -0.18 -11.30
CA LEU A 109 3.94 -0.47 -10.01
C LEU A 109 2.89 -0.52 -8.88
N GLY A 110 1.68 -0.95 -9.22
CA GLY A 110 0.55 -1.11 -8.30
C GLY A 110 0.58 -2.45 -7.58
N ALA A 111 0.19 -2.45 -6.31
CA ALA A 111 0.19 -3.64 -5.45
C ALA A 111 -1.07 -3.73 -4.59
N ARG A 112 -1.79 -4.85 -4.67
CA ARG A 112 -3.06 -4.99 -3.95
C ARG A 112 -2.86 -4.89 -2.44
N GLY A 113 -3.61 -4.00 -1.79
CA GLY A 113 -3.60 -3.88 -0.34
C GLY A 113 -2.39 -3.13 0.22
N TYR A 114 -1.52 -2.55 -0.61
CA TYR A 114 -0.35 -1.86 -0.09
C TYR A 114 -0.71 -0.51 0.57
N CYS A 115 0.06 -0.13 1.58
CA CYS A 115 0.12 1.23 2.12
C CYS A 115 1.31 2.00 1.53
N SER A 116 1.39 3.31 1.78
CA SER A 116 2.45 4.19 1.23
C SER A 116 3.87 3.69 1.50
N THR A 117 4.12 3.10 2.67
CA THR A 117 5.46 2.58 2.97
C THR A 117 5.79 1.36 2.11
N GLN A 118 4.82 0.45 1.90
CA GLN A 118 5.02 -0.70 1.02
C GLN A 118 5.17 -0.25 -0.44
N GLU A 119 4.41 0.74 -0.89
CA GLU A 119 4.53 1.34 -2.24
C GLU A 119 5.92 1.95 -2.46
N MET A 120 6.42 2.71 -1.48
CA MET A 120 7.78 3.29 -1.50
C MET A 120 8.87 2.23 -1.50
N MET A 121 8.75 1.22 -0.64
CA MET A 121 9.69 0.09 -0.61
C MET A 121 9.67 -0.70 -1.92
N LEU A 122 8.50 -0.88 -2.53
CA LEU A 122 8.37 -1.60 -3.80
C LEU A 122 9.12 -0.85 -4.91
N TYR A 123 8.99 0.47 -4.97
CA TYR A 123 9.75 1.30 -5.91
C TYR A 123 11.25 1.21 -5.65
N LEU A 124 11.70 1.37 -4.40
CA LEU A 124 13.11 1.27 -4.03
C LEU A 124 13.72 -0.07 -4.48
N LEU A 125 13.03 -1.17 -4.20
CA LEU A 125 13.52 -2.53 -4.45
C LEU A 125 13.56 -2.93 -5.94
N HIS A 126 12.98 -2.12 -6.82
CA HIS A 126 12.91 -2.38 -8.25
C HIS A 126 13.48 -1.24 -9.09
N ARG A 127 14.03 -0.20 -8.44
CA ARG A 127 14.44 1.04 -9.12
C ARG A 127 15.48 0.76 -10.20
N GLU A 128 16.42 -0.13 -9.96
CA GLU A 128 17.52 -0.49 -10.85
C GLU A 128 17.07 -1.22 -12.12
N MET A 129 15.86 -1.80 -12.11
CA MET A 129 15.26 -2.42 -13.30
C MET A 129 14.54 -1.40 -14.19
N LEU A 130 14.26 -0.21 -13.67
CA LEU A 130 13.55 0.83 -14.41
C LEU A 130 14.54 1.66 -15.23
N PRO A 131 14.25 1.91 -16.52
CA PRO A 131 14.86 2.98 -17.29
C PRO A 131 14.69 4.35 -16.60
N PRO A 132 15.26 5.43 -17.15
CA PRO A 132 14.94 6.77 -16.67
C PRO A 132 13.43 7.00 -16.62
N VAL A 133 12.93 7.41 -15.44
CA VAL A 133 11.51 7.65 -15.19
C VAL A 133 11.23 9.14 -15.41
N ASP A 134 10.35 9.50 -16.34
CA ASP A 134 9.92 10.89 -16.52
C ASP A 134 8.81 11.26 -15.52
N GLN A 135 7.73 10.49 -15.48
CA GLN A 135 6.63 10.65 -14.53
C GLN A 135 6.61 9.53 -13.48
N LEU A 136 6.51 9.90 -12.20
CA LEU A 136 6.10 9.00 -11.12
C LEU A 136 4.80 9.54 -10.51
N VAL A 137 3.68 8.90 -10.85
CA VAL A 137 2.37 9.20 -10.28
C VAL A 137 2.05 8.20 -9.18
N ILE A 138 1.80 8.68 -7.96
CA ILE A 138 1.40 7.87 -6.81
C ILE A 138 -0.11 7.99 -6.64
N LEU A 139 -0.86 6.94 -6.97
CA LEU A 139 -2.31 6.85 -6.78
C LEU A 139 -2.61 6.03 -5.52
N SER A 140 -2.84 6.71 -4.39
CA SER A 140 -2.86 6.06 -3.07
C SER A 140 -3.76 6.78 -2.06
N GLY A 141 -3.60 6.49 -0.76
CA GLY A 141 -4.22 7.18 0.38
C GLY A 141 -5.20 6.32 1.18
N LEU A 142 -6.24 5.76 0.53
CA LEU A 142 -7.30 5.01 1.22
C LEU A 142 -6.78 3.93 2.18
N ASN A 143 -5.77 3.15 1.78
CA ASN A 143 -5.24 2.08 2.62
C ASN A 143 -4.49 2.58 3.86
N ASN A 144 -3.75 3.69 3.76
CA ASN A 144 -3.14 4.31 4.93
C ASN A 144 -4.21 4.71 5.93
N LEU A 145 -5.28 5.34 5.44
CA LEU A 145 -6.40 5.71 6.27
C LEU A 145 -7.12 4.48 6.85
N ALA A 146 -7.31 3.42 6.07
CA ALA A 146 -7.85 2.14 6.53
C ALA A 146 -7.02 1.55 7.70
N LEU A 147 -5.73 1.38 7.46
CA LEU A 147 -4.79 0.70 8.35
C LEU A 147 -4.44 1.52 9.60
N ALA A 148 -4.50 2.86 9.53
CA ALA A 148 -4.32 3.72 10.69
C ALA A 148 -5.39 3.52 11.78
N GLY A 149 -6.52 2.88 11.46
CA GLY A 149 -7.54 2.51 12.44
C GLY A 149 -7.25 1.23 13.23
N LEU A 150 -6.21 0.47 12.86
CA LEU A 150 -5.84 -0.76 13.58
C LEU A 150 -5.22 -0.44 14.96
N PRO A 151 -5.37 -1.35 15.95
CA PRO A 151 -4.74 -1.21 17.27
C PRO A 151 -3.26 -0.86 17.21
N ARG A 152 -2.73 -0.11 18.19
CA ARG A 152 -1.34 0.38 18.17
C ARG A 152 -0.33 -0.77 18.12
N ALA A 153 -0.64 -1.89 18.77
CA ALA A 153 0.15 -3.12 18.71
C ALA A 153 0.36 -3.67 17.29
N LEU A 154 -0.55 -3.38 16.34
CA LEU A 154 -0.46 -3.81 14.94
C LEU A 154 0.17 -2.76 14.01
N GLN A 155 0.37 -1.51 14.48
CA GLN A 155 0.95 -0.43 13.67
C GLN A 155 2.44 -0.64 13.36
N GLY A 156 3.18 -1.34 14.21
CA GLY A 156 4.63 -1.52 14.03
C GLY A 156 5.40 -0.19 13.93
N ASP A 157 6.65 -0.23 13.44
CA ASP A 157 7.48 0.98 13.26
C ASP A 157 7.12 1.77 11.99
N TYR A 158 6.71 1.03 10.97
CA TYR A 158 6.58 1.52 9.61
C TYR A 158 5.12 1.63 9.14
N GLY A 159 4.17 1.48 10.06
CA GLY A 159 2.74 1.42 9.74
C GLY A 159 2.26 -0.03 9.60
N ALA A 160 0.97 -0.23 9.88
CA ALA A 160 0.34 -1.52 9.66
C ALA A 160 0.29 -1.86 8.17
N PHE A 161 0.10 -3.15 7.89
CA PHE A 161 -0.15 -3.70 6.57
C PHE A 161 -1.31 -4.70 6.68
N PHE A 162 -2.03 -4.94 5.59
CA PHE A 162 -3.07 -5.99 5.60
C PHE A 162 -2.44 -7.35 5.92
N PHE A 163 -3.16 -8.19 6.67
CA PHE A 163 -2.66 -9.46 7.23
C PHE A 163 -1.60 -9.33 8.34
N SER A 164 -1.38 -8.13 8.89
CA SER A 164 -0.47 -7.94 10.03
C SER A 164 -0.86 -8.74 11.27
N GLY A 165 -2.16 -8.87 11.55
CA GLY A 165 -2.66 -9.69 12.67
C GLY A 165 -2.21 -11.15 12.58
N GLU A 166 -2.44 -11.80 11.43
CA GLU A 166 -2.01 -13.18 11.17
C GLU A 166 -0.49 -13.33 11.29
N TYR A 167 0.26 -12.38 10.72
CA TYR A 167 1.71 -12.38 10.81
C TYR A 167 2.20 -12.31 12.26
N TYR A 168 1.73 -11.32 13.03
CA TYR A 168 2.19 -11.13 14.40
C TYR A 168 1.76 -12.29 15.30
N GLN A 169 0.59 -12.89 15.07
CA GLN A 169 0.17 -14.12 15.76
C GLN A 169 1.18 -15.26 15.51
N GLN A 170 1.51 -15.55 14.25
CA GLN A 170 2.48 -16.60 13.93
C GLN A 170 3.88 -16.32 14.49
N MET A 171 4.30 -15.05 14.52
CA MET A 171 5.58 -14.67 15.11
C MET A 171 5.59 -14.84 16.63
N GLU A 172 4.48 -14.57 17.33
CA GLU A 172 4.39 -14.80 18.76
C GLU A 172 4.37 -16.30 19.09
N GLU A 173 3.71 -17.13 18.28
CA GLU A 173 3.79 -18.58 18.40
C GLU A 173 5.23 -19.11 18.23
N LEU A 174 5.99 -18.53 17.30
CA LEU A 174 7.40 -18.84 17.10
C LEU A 174 8.25 -18.45 18.33
N ARG A 175 8.05 -17.24 18.88
CA ARG A 175 8.73 -16.80 20.11
C ARG A 175 8.41 -17.70 21.29
N ALA A 176 7.14 -18.04 21.48
CA ALA A 176 6.69 -18.93 22.55
C ALA A 176 7.36 -20.31 22.46
N ARG A 177 7.53 -20.87 21.26
CA ARG A 177 8.27 -22.13 21.06
C ARG A 177 9.74 -22.01 21.49
N HIS A 178 10.42 -20.92 21.13
CA HIS A 178 11.82 -20.69 21.53
C HIS A 178 11.98 -20.48 23.04
N ARG A 179 11.08 -19.70 23.68
CA ARG A 179 11.06 -19.52 25.14
C ARG A 179 10.86 -20.85 25.89
N LYS A 180 9.97 -21.73 25.40
CA LYS A 180 9.74 -23.08 25.98
C LYS A 180 10.99 -23.98 25.86
N ALA A 181 11.65 -24.01 24.71
CA ALA A 181 12.88 -24.78 24.52
C ALA A 181 14.01 -24.35 25.47
N LYS A 182 14.14 -23.04 25.75
CA LYS A 182 15.08 -22.49 26.75
C LYS A 182 14.74 -22.94 28.18
N ARG A 183 13.45 -23.10 28.50
CA ARG A 183 13.00 -23.59 29.82
C ARG A 183 13.36 -25.05 30.06
N THR A 184 13.29 -25.90 29.03
CA THR A 184 13.60 -27.34 29.14
C THR A 184 15.10 -27.64 29.03
N GLY A 185 15.89 -26.75 28.42
CA GLY A 185 17.33 -26.93 28.18
C GLY A 185 18.30 -26.53 29.31
N ARG A 186 17.86 -26.14 30.51
CA ARG A 186 18.76 -25.75 31.62
C ARG A 186 18.37 -26.35 32.98
N PHE A 187 19.03 -27.46 33.34
CA PHE A 187 19.37 -27.82 34.72
C PHE A 187 20.45 -26.85 35.26
N GLY A 188 20.08 -25.62 35.57
CA GLY A 188 21.01 -24.62 36.10
C GLY A 188 20.29 -23.54 36.88
N ARG A 189 20.40 -23.61 38.21
CA ARG A 189 20.00 -22.58 39.18
C ARG A 189 20.77 -21.29 38.89
N GLY A 190 20.08 -20.28 38.38
CA GLY A 190 20.54 -18.90 38.33
C GLY A 190 19.28 -18.04 38.28
N GLU A 191 19.14 -17.14 39.24
CA GLU A 191 17.96 -16.30 39.43
C GLU A 191 17.57 -15.61 38.13
N ARG A 192 16.42 -16.03 37.61
CA ARG A 192 15.83 -15.55 36.37
C ARG A 192 15.12 -14.24 36.71
N ARG A 193 15.50 -13.13 36.07
CA ARG A 193 14.50 -12.12 35.75
C ARG A 193 13.53 -12.78 34.78
N SER A 194 12.42 -13.28 35.30
CA SER A 194 11.23 -13.53 34.51
C SER A 194 10.83 -12.17 33.93
N ALA A 195 11.25 -11.90 32.70
CA ALA A 195 10.49 -10.97 31.88
C ALA A 195 9.08 -11.58 31.84
N GLU A 196 8.13 -10.91 32.48
CA GLU A 196 6.72 -11.23 32.26
C GLU A 196 6.50 -11.28 30.75
N PRO A 197 5.74 -12.27 30.25
CA PRO A 197 5.30 -12.21 28.87
C PRO A 197 4.75 -10.80 28.63
N PRO A 198 5.10 -10.13 27.52
CA PRO A 198 4.50 -8.85 27.21
C PRO A 198 2.99 -9.03 27.38
N PRO A 199 2.31 -8.12 28.10
CA PRO A 199 0.88 -8.24 28.28
C PRO A 199 0.26 -8.48 26.91
N ALA A 200 -0.71 -9.41 26.83
CA ALA A 200 -1.59 -9.47 25.67
C ALA A 200 -1.98 -8.02 25.35
N PRO A 201 -1.99 -7.60 24.06
CA PRO A 201 -2.32 -6.22 23.71
C PRO A 201 -3.55 -5.87 24.54
N ALA A 202 -3.37 -4.94 25.47
CA ALA A 202 -4.39 -4.63 26.45
C ALA A 202 -5.64 -4.19 25.68
N ASP A 203 -6.78 -4.08 26.36
CA ASP A 203 -7.93 -3.31 25.87
C ASP A 203 -7.49 -1.84 25.66
N GLU A 204 -6.66 -1.60 24.64
CA GLU A 204 -6.29 -0.29 24.16
C GLU A 204 -7.57 0.31 23.61
N ALA A 205 -7.92 1.49 24.11
CA ALA A 205 -9.05 2.23 23.57
C ALA A 205 -8.89 2.34 22.04
N PRO A 206 -9.97 2.13 21.27
CA PRO A 206 -9.94 2.33 19.83
C PRO A 206 -9.39 3.72 19.51
N LEU A 207 -8.56 3.80 18.47
CA LEU A 207 -8.06 5.09 18.00
C LEU A 207 -9.23 5.95 17.56
N THR A 208 -9.22 7.22 17.95
CA THR A 208 -10.20 8.19 17.46
C THR A 208 -10.02 8.44 15.97
N LEU A 209 -11.08 8.90 15.29
CA LEU A 209 -11.00 9.27 13.88
C LEU A 209 -9.93 10.34 13.62
N ASP A 210 -9.75 11.29 14.54
CA ASP A 210 -8.74 12.35 14.40
C ASP A 210 -7.32 11.81 14.55
N GLU A 211 -7.07 10.89 15.48
CA GLU A 211 -5.78 10.19 15.59
C GLU A 211 -5.49 9.35 14.34
N ARG A 212 -6.52 8.70 13.79
CA ARG A 212 -6.43 7.91 12.58
C ARG A 212 -6.10 8.75 11.35
N LEU A 213 -6.78 9.88 11.16
CA LEU A 213 -6.48 10.87 10.11
C LEU A 213 -5.03 11.35 10.24
N THR A 214 -4.65 11.80 11.44
CA THR A 214 -3.30 12.33 11.72
C THR A 214 -2.23 11.28 11.39
N THR A 215 -2.40 10.05 11.90
CA THR A 215 -1.46 8.94 11.65
C THR A 215 -1.31 8.64 10.16
N ALA A 216 -2.42 8.59 9.42
CA ALA A 216 -2.40 8.31 7.99
C ALA A 216 -1.74 9.43 7.18
N ILE A 217 -2.00 10.69 7.52
CA ILE A 217 -1.40 11.87 6.87
C ILE A 217 0.10 11.92 7.15
N GLU A 218 0.52 11.80 8.40
CA GLU A 218 1.94 11.84 8.79
C GLU A 218 2.74 10.72 8.12
N ARG A 219 2.17 9.51 8.07
CA ARG A 219 2.80 8.38 7.39
C ARG A 219 2.97 8.66 5.90
N THR A 220 1.93 9.18 5.25
CA THR A 220 1.97 9.52 3.83
C THR A 220 2.99 10.62 3.55
N ALA A 221 3.05 11.67 4.39
CA ALA A 221 4.03 12.74 4.28
C ALA A 221 5.47 12.22 4.38
N LEU A 222 5.75 11.36 5.36
CA LEU A 222 7.07 10.76 5.55
C LEU A 222 7.48 9.90 4.34
N ASP A 223 6.55 9.13 3.79
CA ASP A 223 6.86 8.28 2.63
C ASP A 223 6.98 9.09 1.33
N LEU A 224 6.27 10.21 1.19
CA LEU A 224 6.48 11.17 0.09
C LEU A 224 7.87 11.79 0.15
N GLU A 225 8.34 12.17 1.33
CA GLU A 225 9.72 12.64 1.52
C GLU A 225 10.73 11.58 1.07
N ARG A 226 10.50 10.31 1.42
CA ARG A 226 11.36 9.20 1.01
C ARG A 226 11.32 8.98 -0.50
N PHE A 227 10.14 9.00 -1.12
CA PHE A 227 10.04 8.95 -2.57
C PHE A 227 10.86 10.07 -3.23
N LYS A 228 10.81 11.30 -2.70
CA LYS A 228 11.66 12.40 -3.19
C LYS A 228 13.15 12.10 -3.07
N LEU A 229 13.59 11.53 -1.96
CA LEU A 229 14.98 11.10 -1.80
C LEU A 229 15.36 10.01 -2.80
N LEU A 230 14.45 9.07 -3.09
CA LEU A 230 14.68 7.98 -4.04
C LEU A 230 14.76 8.44 -5.49
N VAL A 231 13.93 9.41 -5.90
CA VAL A 231 14.04 10.01 -7.24
C VAL A 231 15.24 10.95 -7.34
N GLY A 232 15.68 11.56 -6.24
CA GLY A 232 16.89 12.37 -6.16
C GLY A 232 16.92 13.48 -7.22
N THR A 233 18.05 13.62 -7.90
CA THR A 233 18.25 14.62 -8.98
C THR A 233 18.01 14.05 -10.38
N SER A 234 17.26 12.95 -10.50
CA SER A 234 17.02 12.27 -11.78
C SER A 234 16.20 13.09 -12.78
N GLY A 235 15.53 14.16 -12.33
CA GLY A 235 14.58 14.92 -13.14
C GLY A 235 13.18 14.32 -13.20
N THR A 236 12.94 13.17 -12.54
CA THR A 236 11.60 12.57 -12.44
C THR A 236 10.62 13.54 -11.77
N ARG A 237 9.50 13.81 -12.45
CA ARG A 237 8.37 14.57 -11.90
C ARG A 237 7.53 13.64 -11.02
N ILE A 238 7.34 14.02 -9.76
CA ILE A 238 6.54 13.26 -8.80
C ILE A 238 5.21 13.97 -8.53
N SER A 239 4.13 13.20 -8.61
CA SER A 239 2.77 13.66 -8.34
C SER A 239 2.04 12.66 -7.45
N PHE A 240 1.20 13.15 -6.56
CA PHE A 240 0.31 12.34 -5.74
C PHE A 240 -1.15 12.59 -6.15
N ALA A 241 -1.86 11.52 -6.46
CA ALA A 241 -3.30 11.53 -6.69
C ALA A 241 -3.99 10.77 -5.55
N LEU A 242 -4.89 11.45 -4.83
CA LEU A 242 -5.72 10.77 -3.85
C LEU A 242 -6.73 9.91 -4.60
N GLN A 243 -6.69 8.60 -4.36
CA GLN A 243 -7.60 7.68 -5.03
C GLN A 243 -9.06 7.94 -4.65
N PRO A 244 -10.02 7.77 -5.58
CA PRO A 244 -11.41 7.93 -5.21
C PRO A 244 -11.96 6.77 -4.39
N LEU A 245 -12.90 7.09 -3.51
CA LEU A 245 -13.79 6.13 -2.87
C LEU A 245 -15.22 6.46 -3.31
N ALA A 246 -16.02 5.46 -3.67
CA ALA A 246 -17.38 5.68 -4.19
C ALA A 246 -18.22 6.59 -3.29
N THR A 247 -18.12 6.42 -1.97
CA THR A 247 -18.84 7.22 -0.97
C THR A 247 -18.25 8.61 -0.71
N TRP A 248 -17.03 8.88 -1.21
CA TRP A 248 -16.43 10.22 -1.23
C TRP A 248 -16.76 10.96 -2.53
N VAL A 249 -16.98 10.23 -3.62
CA VAL A 249 -17.42 10.75 -4.91
C VAL A 249 -18.90 11.16 -4.86
N ARG A 250 -19.78 10.29 -4.37
CA ARG A 250 -21.22 10.56 -4.32
C ARG A 250 -21.92 9.84 -3.17
N GLU A 251 -23.02 10.44 -2.71
CA GLU A 251 -23.86 9.85 -1.66
C GLU A 251 -24.72 8.70 -2.18
N THR A 252 -25.30 8.87 -3.38
CA THR A 252 -26.18 7.86 -3.99
C THR A 252 -25.44 7.10 -5.09
N PRO A 253 -25.23 5.77 -4.96
CA PRO A 253 -24.63 4.95 -6.01
C PRO A 253 -25.57 4.77 -7.21
N SER A 254 -25.03 4.34 -8.36
CA SER A 254 -25.85 3.86 -9.48
C SER A 254 -26.66 2.61 -9.10
N SER A 255 -27.61 2.19 -9.95
CA SER A 255 -28.40 0.97 -9.72
C SER A 255 -27.53 -0.27 -9.52
N GLU A 256 -26.52 -0.42 -10.39
CA GLU A 256 -25.59 -1.53 -10.43
C GLU A 256 -24.65 -1.50 -9.21
N GLU A 257 -24.13 -0.33 -8.86
CA GLU A 257 -23.32 -0.13 -7.66
C GLU A 257 -24.12 -0.45 -6.40
N ALA A 258 -25.37 0.00 -6.31
CA ALA A 258 -26.23 -0.28 -5.16
C ALA A 258 -26.48 -1.77 -4.97
N GLU A 259 -26.62 -2.53 -6.06
CA GLU A 259 -26.77 -3.99 -6.01
C GLU A 259 -25.48 -4.66 -5.55
N LEU A 260 -24.35 -4.32 -6.15
CA LEU A 260 -23.03 -4.86 -5.80
C LEU A 260 -22.66 -4.55 -4.35
N PHE A 261 -22.84 -3.31 -3.92
CA PHE A 261 -22.53 -2.86 -2.57
C PHE A 261 -23.37 -3.62 -1.54
N ARG A 262 -24.67 -3.84 -1.81
CA ARG A 262 -25.56 -4.61 -0.94
C ARG A 262 -25.13 -6.08 -0.83
N GLU A 263 -24.73 -6.70 -1.93
CA GLU A 263 -24.22 -8.07 -1.92
C GLU A 263 -22.93 -8.17 -1.08
N LEU A 264 -22.00 -7.25 -1.28
CA LEU A 264 -20.72 -7.22 -0.57
C LEU A 264 -20.91 -6.95 0.93
N ASP A 265 -21.86 -6.10 1.31
CA ASP A 265 -22.18 -5.80 2.71
C ASP A 265 -22.74 -7.01 3.47
N GLY A 266 -23.55 -7.84 2.80
CA GLY A 266 -24.15 -9.05 3.38
C GLY A 266 -23.15 -10.16 3.69
N LYS A 267 -21.97 -10.16 3.07
CA LYS A 267 -20.92 -11.17 3.26
C LYS A 267 -19.94 -10.75 4.36
N GLN A 268 -20.41 -10.62 5.62
CA GLN A 268 -19.59 -10.28 6.82
C GLN A 268 -18.37 -9.40 6.50
N SER A 269 -18.60 -8.27 5.84
CA SER A 269 -17.53 -7.67 5.05
C SER A 269 -16.42 -7.14 5.94
N THR A 270 -15.21 -7.66 5.76
CA THR A 270 -13.97 -7.07 6.29
C THR A 270 -13.88 -5.58 5.94
N PHE A 271 -14.60 -5.14 4.91
CA PHE A 271 -14.79 -3.74 4.56
C PHE A 271 -15.44 -2.93 5.69
N TRP A 272 -16.58 -3.31 6.26
CA TRP A 272 -17.20 -2.50 7.33
C TRP A 272 -16.34 -2.40 8.58
N GLN A 273 -15.57 -3.46 8.90
CA GLN A 273 -14.68 -3.49 10.05
C GLN A 273 -13.53 -2.48 9.94
N LEU A 274 -13.02 -2.22 8.72
CA LEU A 274 -11.87 -1.34 8.50
C LEU A 274 -12.25 0.03 7.91
N PHE A 275 -13.28 0.08 7.07
CA PHE A 275 -13.60 1.23 6.22
C PHE A 275 -14.87 1.97 6.66
N GLY A 276 -15.69 1.41 7.56
CA GLY A 276 -16.98 2.00 7.94
C GLY A 276 -16.89 3.44 8.44
N GLU A 277 -15.95 3.71 9.36
CA GLU A 277 -15.76 5.04 9.93
C GLU A 277 -15.18 6.08 8.95
N ILE A 278 -14.54 5.62 7.88
CA ILE A 278 -13.89 6.50 6.89
C ILE A 278 -14.69 6.65 5.61
N ALA A 279 -15.79 5.92 5.46
CA ALA A 279 -16.67 5.98 4.31
C ALA A 279 -17.32 7.36 4.08
N PRO A 280 -17.71 8.16 5.09
CA PRO A 280 -18.40 9.42 4.84
C PRO A 280 -17.55 10.42 4.04
N ALA A 281 -18.17 11.10 3.07
CA ALA A 281 -17.49 12.07 2.20
C ALA A 281 -16.77 13.20 2.97
N GLU A 282 -17.32 13.63 4.10
CA GLU A 282 -16.69 14.63 4.96
C GLU A 282 -15.33 14.16 5.51
N VAL A 283 -15.20 12.86 5.83
CA VAL A 283 -13.91 12.30 6.25
C VAL A 283 -12.93 12.31 5.10
N GLY A 284 -13.39 11.96 3.89
CA GLY A 284 -12.60 12.06 2.66
C GLY A 284 -12.06 13.46 2.42
N ARG A 285 -12.91 14.49 2.54
CA ARG A 285 -12.51 15.90 2.40
C ARG A 285 -11.43 16.31 3.41
N ARG A 286 -11.65 16.02 4.69
CA ARG A 286 -10.67 16.32 5.76
C ARG A 286 -9.34 15.62 5.52
N TYR A 287 -9.38 14.37 5.04
CA TYR A 287 -8.18 13.62 4.70
C TYR A 287 -7.45 14.22 3.49
N ALA A 288 -8.18 14.56 2.42
CA ALA A 288 -7.64 15.19 1.22
C ALA A 288 -6.94 16.52 1.53
N GLU A 289 -7.53 17.36 2.38
CA GLU A 289 -6.90 18.62 2.84
C GLU A 289 -5.56 18.37 3.53
N GLY A 290 -5.49 17.38 4.43
CA GLY A 290 -4.24 17.02 5.11
C GLY A 290 -3.17 16.48 4.15
N ILE A 291 -3.56 15.65 3.18
CA ILE A 291 -2.64 15.15 2.16
C ILE A 291 -2.18 16.26 1.21
N ALA A 292 -3.04 17.20 0.85
CA ALA A 292 -2.67 18.38 0.06
C ALA A 292 -1.60 19.21 0.77
N GLN A 293 -1.76 19.45 2.07
CA GLN A 293 -0.77 20.16 2.90
C GLN A 293 0.56 19.39 2.97
N ALA A 294 0.52 18.07 3.12
CA ALA A 294 1.71 17.22 3.11
C ALA A 294 2.43 17.29 1.76
N CYS A 295 1.72 17.18 0.64
CA CYS A 295 2.29 17.28 -0.69
C CYS A 295 2.92 18.66 -0.94
N ALA A 296 2.24 19.75 -0.54
CA ALA A 296 2.76 21.10 -0.67
C ALA A 296 4.06 21.31 0.11
N LYS A 297 4.17 20.76 1.33
CA LYS A 297 5.41 20.81 2.14
C LYS A 297 6.60 20.17 1.43
N HIS A 298 6.35 19.15 0.61
CA HIS A 298 7.39 18.42 -0.10
C HIS A 298 7.54 18.86 -1.56
N ASP A 299 6.84 19.89 -2.04
CA ASP A 299 6.84 20.30 -3.45
C ASP A 299 6.50 19.13 -4.38
N VAL A 300 5.40 18.44 -4.04
CA VAL A 300 4.80 17.35 -4.83
C VAL A 300 3.46 17.84 -5.36
N ALA A 301 3.21 17.68 -6.65
CA ALA A 301 1.92 18.03 -7.23
C ALA A 301 0.83 17.14 -6.64
N PHE A 302 -0.28 17.73 -6.21
CA PHE A 302 -1.40 17.01 -5.59
C PHE A 302 -2.66 17.12 -6.45
N LEU A 303 -3.36 16.00 -6.61
CA LEU A 303 -4.67 15.92 -7.26
C LEU A 303 -5.64 15.12 -6.39
N ASP A 304 -6.73 15.74 -5.93
CA ASP A 304 -7.84 15.00 -5.36
C ASP A 304 -8.79 14.56 -6.47
N LEU A 305 -8.83 13.26 -6.76
CA LEU A 305 -9.69 12.72 -7.81
C LEU A 305 -11.15 12.60 -7.39
N ASN A 306 -11.47 12.65 -6.09
CA ASN A 306 -12.84 12.48 -5.61
C ASN A 306 -13.83 13.53 -6.17
N PRO A 307 -13.58 14.84 -6.02
CA PRO A 307 -14.46 15.86 -6.61
C PRO A 307 -14.40 15.83 -8.14
N LEU A 308 -13.25 15.52 -8.74
CA LEU A 308 -13.12 15.49 -10.20
C LEU A 308 -13.93 14.37 -10.85
N VAL A 309 -13.97 13.19 -10.24
CA VAL A 309 -14.84 12.11 -10.69
C VAL A 309 -16.31 12.48 -10.44
N ALA A 310 -16.63 13.10 -9.31
CA ALA A 310 -18.00 13.53 -9.00
C ALA A 310 -18.54 14.54 -10.03
N ASP A 311 -17.71 15.49 -10.45
CA ASP A 311 -18.08 16.52 -11.43
C ASP A 311 -18.17 15.97 -12.86
N ALA A 312 -17.36 14.96 -13.20
CA ALA A 312 -17.30 14.40 -14.54
C ALA A 312 -18.28 13.25 -14.79
N ALA A 313 -18.78 12.60 -13.74
CA ALA A 313 -19.65 11.43 -13.83
C ALA A 313 -21.13 11.81 -13.90
N ASP A 314 -21.90 11.10 -14.73
CA ASP A 314 -23.36 11.19 -14.65
C ASP A 314 -23.87 10.48 -13.38
N PRO A 315 -24.92 10.99 -12.71
CA PRO A 315 -25.42 10.39 -11.45
C PRO A 315 -25.80 8.90 -11.56
N GLY A 316 -26.28 8.46 -12.72
CA GLY A 316 -26.64 7.06 -12.98
C GLY A 316 -25.53 6.21 -13.59
N GLN A 317 -24.37 6.78 -13.90
CA GLN A 317 -23.27 6.07 -14.55
C GLN A 317 -22.66 5.04 -13.62
N TRP A 318 -22.46 3.81 -14.09
CA TRP A 318 -21.83 2.76 -13.31
C TRP A 318 -20.30 2.81 -13.43
N LEU A 319 -19.64 3.32 -12.40
CA LEU A 319 -18.18 3.52 -12.40
C LEU A 319 -17.45 2.55 -11.48
N PHE A 320 -18.13 2.00 -10.48
CA PHE A 320 -17.50 1.23 -9.40
C PHE A 320 -17.95 -0.24 -9.37
N VAL A 321 -17.01 -1.18 -9.32
CA VAL A 321 -17.31 -2.63 -9.13
C VAL A 321 -17.40 -3.01 -7.66
N ASP A 322 -16.80 -2.20 -6.79
CA ASP A 322 -16.98 -2.15 -5.34
C ASP A 322 -16.66 -0.72 -4.88
N ARG A 323 -16.69 -0.42 -3.58
CA ARG A 323 -16.54 0.97 -3.12
C ARG A 323 -15.18 1.61 -3.42
N ALA A 324 -14.14 0.85 -3.75
CA ALA A 324 -12.78 1.35 -3.96
C ALA A 324 -12.28 1.16 -5.40
N HIS A 325 -12.89 0.27 -6.18
CA HIS A 325 -12.37 -0.15 -7.47
C HIS A 325 -13.35 0.13 -8.61
N PHE A 326 -12.80 0.42 -9.79
CA PHE A 326 -13.56 0.88 -10.94
C PHE A 326 -13.90 -0.23 -11.94
N THR A 327 -14.94 0.04 -12.73
CA THR A 327 -15.18 -0.60 -14.03
C THR A 327 -14.13 -0.13 -15.05
N ASP A 328 -14.09 -0.74 -16.24
CA ASP A 328 -13.22 -0.27 -17.33
C ASP A 328 -13.49 1.19 -17.72
N GLU A 329 -14.75 1.61 -17.65
CA GLU A 329 -15.18 2.98 -17.93
C GLU A 329 -14.71 3.94 -16.83
N GLY A 330 -14.87 3.56 -15.56
CA GLY A 330 -14.34 4.35 -14.45
C GLY A 330 -12.82 4.50 -14.49
N TYR A 331 -12.09 3.44 -14.87
CA TYR A 331 -10.64 3.53 -15.05
C TYR A 331 -10.24 4.40 -16.24
N ASP A 332 -10.98 4.39 -17.35
CA ASP A 332 -10.72 5.28 -18.48
C ASP A 332 -10.97 6.76 -18.11
N LEU A 333 -12.07 7.03 -17.40
CA LEU A 333 -12.39 8.37 -16.87
C LEU A 333 -11.29 8.89 -15.95
N VAL A 334 -10.90 8.10 -14.94
CA VAL A 334 -9.84 8.46 -13.99
C VAL A 334 -8.50 8.68 -14.71
N SER A 335 -8.20 7.89 -15.74
CA SER A 335 -6.98 8.07 -16.54
C SER A 335 -6.94 9.41 -17.27
N GLY A 336 -8.07 9.82 -17.87
CA GLY A 336 -8.20 11.13 -18.52
C GLY A 336 -8.10 12.30 -17.53
N LEU A 337 -8.70 12.16 -16.34
CA LEU A 337 -8.60 13.15 -15.27
C LEU A 337 -7.18 13.27 -14.72
N LEU A 338 -6.47 12.16 -14.55
CA LEU A 338 -5.04 12.16 -14.18
C LEU A 338 -4.20 12.88 -15.22
N ALA A 339 -4.38 12.55 -16.50
CA ALA A 339 -3.63 13.17 -17.59
C ALA A 339 -3.84 14.68 -17.65
N THR A 340 -5.11 15.11 -17.59
CA THR A 340 -5.45 16.54 -17.64
C THR A 340 -5.01 17.28 -16.38
N GLY A 341 -5.33 16.74 -15.20
CA GLY A 341 -5.07 17.39 -13.91
C GLY A 341 -3.59 17.51 -13.55
N LEU A 342 -2.76 16.59 -14.04
CA LEU A 342 -1.30 16.61 -13.80
C LEU A 342 -0.49 17.08 -15.01
N GLY A 343 -1.14 17.42 -16.13
CA GLY A 343 -0.45 17.83 -17.36
C GLY A 343 0.47 16.73 -17.92
N LEU A 344 -0.01 15.49 -17.91
CA LEU A 344 0.70 14.35 -18.50
C LEU A 344 0.56 14.42 -20.03
N SER A 345 1.63 14.08 -20.76
CA SER A 345 1.70 14.12 -22.24
C SER A 345 1.86 12.75 -22.86
#